data_AF-A0A7K6RJ68-F1
#
_entry.id   AF-A0A7K6RJ68-F1
#
_cell.length_a   1.000
_cell.length_b   1.000
_cell.length_c   1.000
_cell.angle_alpha   90.00
_cell.angle_beta   90.00
_cell.angle_gamma   90.00
#
_symmetry.space_group_name_H-M   'P 1'
#
loop_
_entity.id
_entity.type
_entity.pdbx_description
1 polymer ?
#
loop_
_entity_poly.entity_id
_entity_poly.type
_entity_poly.pdbx_seq_one_letter_code
_entity_poly.pdbx_strand_id
1 'polypeptide(L)' 'LIKPRKLKLAPQINTLNDLQKVLGTLNWVRPTLGISTQQFHPLFQLLKGDSDLASP' A
#
# COMPACT_ATOMS: atom_id res chain seq x y z
N LEU A 1 -5.28 -29.79 5.48
CA LEU A 1 -4.65 -29.19 4.28
C LEU A 1 -4.88 -27.68 4.33
N ILE A 2 -3.85 -26.86 4.56
CA ILE A 2 -4.01 -25.40 4.57
C ILE A 2 -3.98 -24.94 3.11
N LYS A 3 -5.08 -24.35 2.64
CA LYS A 3 -5.16 -23.73 1.31
C LYS A 3 -5.12 -22.21 1.45
N PRO A 4 -4.20 -21.50 0.77
CA PRO A 4 -4.21 -20.04 0.79
C PRO A 4 -5.51 -19.53 0.18
N ARG A 5 -6.23 -18.68 0.93
CA ARG A 5 -7.44 -18.02 0.44
C ARG A 5 -7.02 -16.87 -0.48
N LYS A 6 -7.60 -16.81 -1.68
CA LYS A 6 -7.40 -15.65 -2.57
C LYS A 6 -7.90 -14.39 -1.85
N LEU A 7 -6.97 -13.56 -1.40
CA LEU A 7 -7.27 -12.26 -0.82
C LEU A 7 -7.58 -11.30 -1.98
N LYS A 8 -8.85 -10.98 -2.20
CA LYS A 8 -9.20 -9.86 -3.08
C LYS A 8 -9.03 -8.57 -2.28
N LEU A 9 -7.89 -7.92 -2.46
CA LEU A 9 -7.71 -6.54 -2.03
C LEU A 9 -8.46 -5.67 -3.05
N ALA A 10 -9.67 -5.24 -2.71
CA ALA A 10 -10.38 -4.17 -3.41
C ALA A 10 -10.57 -2.97 -2.47
N PRO A 11 -9.49 -2.37 -1.94
CA PRO A 11 -9.62 -1.19 -1.12
C PRO A 11 -10.09 -0.02 -1.99
N GLN A 12 -11.20 0.60 -1.62
CA GLN A 12 -11.54 1.94 -2.10
C GLN A 12 -10.57 2.91 -1.44
N ILE A 13 -9.47 3.26 -2.13
CA ILE A 13 -8.48 4.21 -1.62
C ILE A 13 -8.92 5.61 -2.04
N ASN A 14 -9.58 6.33 -1.15
CA ASN A 14 -10.07 7.70 -1.42
C ASN A 14 -9.24 8.77 -0.70
N THR A 15 -8.54 8.39 0.37
CA THR A 15 -7.77 9.31 1.20
C THR A 15 -6.33 8.82 1.40
N LEU A 16 -5.44 9.76 1.78
CA LEU A 16 -4.08 9.44 2.19
C LEU A 16 -4.05 8.44 3.37
N ASN A 17 -5.02 8.55 4.28
CA ASN A 17 -5.19 7.63 5.40
C ASN A 17 -5.55 6.20 4.95
N ASP A 18 -6.39 6.04 3.93
CA ASP A 18 -6.71 4.72 3.36
C ASP A 18 -5.46 4.09 2.74
N LEU A 19 -4.67 4.89 2.01
CA LEU A 19 -3.41 4.46 1.43
C LEU A 19 -2.42 4.00 2.52
N GLN A 20 -2.29 4.76 3.61
CA GLN A 20 -1.43 4.43 4.75
C GLN A 20 -1.82 3.08 5.40
N LYS A 21 -3.11 2.82 5.60
CA LYS A 21 -3.60 1.54 6.17
C LYS A 21 -3.29 0.34 5.26
N VAL A 22 -3.45 0.52 3.94
CA VAL A 22 -3.10 -0.52 2.95
C VAL A 22 -1.59 -0.79 2.97
N LEU A 23 -0.77 0.25 3.03
CA LEU A 23 0.69 0.14 3.14
C LEU A 23 1.13 -0.55 4.43
N GLY A 24 0.50 -0.26 5.57
CA GLY A 24 0.74 -0.95 6.83
C GLY A 24 0.46 -2.45 6.72
N THR A 25 -0.66 -2.82 6.09
CA THR A 25 -1.04 -4.21 5.84
C THR A 25 -0.05 -4.91 4.90
N LEU A 26 0.36 -4.23 3.81
CA LEU A 26 1.33 -4.75 2.85
C LEU A 26 2.72 -4.97 3.48
N ASN A 27 3.17 -4.03 4.31
CA ASN A 27 4.42 -4.17 5.06
C ASN A 27 4.37 -5.35 6.03
N TRP A 28 3.22 -5.62 6.64
CA TRP A 28 3.04 -6.77 7.54
C TRP A 28 3.13 -8.11 6.81
N VAL A 29 2.52 -8.26 5.63
CA VAL A 29 2.56 -9.53 4.86
C VAL A 29 3.84 -9.74 4.05
N ARG A 30 4.65 -8.69 3.87
CA ARG A 30 5.83 -8.68 3.02
C ARG A 30 6.83 -9.82 3.29
N PRO A 31 7.19 -10.17 4.55
CA PRO A 31 8.14 -11.25 4.82
C PRO A 31 7.65 -12.61 4.33
N THR A 32 6.34 -12.82 4.29
CA THR A 32 5.72 -14.10 3.92
C THR A 32 5.51 -14.25 2.41
N LEU A 33 5.44 -13.13 1.68
CA LEU A 33 5.10 -13.12 0.26
C LEU A 33 6.29 -12.81 -0.68
N GLY A 34 7.47 -12.48 -0.13
CA GLY A 34 8.67 -12.20 -0.93
C GLY A 34 8.56 -10.94 -1.79
N ILE A 35 7.68 -10.00 -1.42
CA ILE A 35 7.43 -8.77 -2.17
C ILE A 35 8.59 -7.79 -1.96
N SER A 36 9.13 -7.23 -3.04
CA SER A 36 10.27 -6.32 -2.97
C SER A 36 9.83 -4.87 -2.71
N THR A 37 10.66 -4.08 -2.03
CA THR A 37 10.37 -2.65 -1.79
C THR A 37 10.14 -1.88 -3.09
N GLN A 38 10.81 -2.28 -4.19
CA GLN A 38 10.69 -1.61 -5.48
C GLN A 38 9.27 -1.69 -6.05
N GLN A 39 8.55 -2.77 -5.79
CA GLN A 39 7.16 -2.92 -6.24
C GLN A 39 6.21 -1.92 -5.55
N PHE A 40 6.60 -1.37 -4.41
CA PHE A 40 5.85 -0.35 -3.67
C PHE A 40 6.29 1.09 -3.96
N HIS A 41 7.27 1.30 -4.85
CA HIS A 41 7.79 2.63 -5.14
C HIS A 41 6.71 3.66 -5.51
N PRO A 42 5.72 3.35 -6.39
CA PRO A 42 4.65 4.29 -6.71
C PRO A 42 3.79 4.68 -5.50
N LEU A 43 3.56 3.75 -4.57
CA LEU A 43 2.79 4.02 -3.35
C LEU A 43 3.56 4.95 -2.40
N PHE A 44 4.87 4.81 -2.31
CA PHE A 44 5.71 5.73 -1.54
C PHE A 44 5.76 7.13 -2.13
N GLN A 45 5.68 7.28 -3.46
CA GLN A 45 5.58 8.61 -4.07
C GLN A 45 4.23 9.27 -3.75
N LEU A 46 3.12 8.51 -3.78
CA LEU A 46 1.81 9.02 -3.37
C LEU A 46 1.78 9.46 -1.89
N LEU A 47 2.50 8.75 -1.01
CA LEU A 47 2.61 9.11 0.40
C LEU A 47 3.34 10.42 0.68
N LYS A 48 4.25 10.85 -0.22
CA LYS A 48 4.94 12.13 -0.06
C LYS A 48 4.00 13.32 -0.21
N GLY A 49 2.81 13.10 -0.76
CA GLY A 49 1.89 14.17 -1.12
C GLY A 49 2.45 15.02 -2.26
N ASP A 50 1.72 16.08 -2.60
CA ASP A 50 2.26 17.10 -3.48
C ASP A 50 3.27 17.95 -2.70
N SER A 51 4.40 18.25 -3.32
CA SER A 51 5.43 19.11 -2.73
C SER A 51 5.11 20.59 -2.94
N ASP A 52 4.14 20.89 -3.80
CA ASP A 52 3.71 22.24 -4.08
C ASP A 52 3.01 22.85 -2.86
N LEU A 53 3.53 23.98 -2.40
CA LEU A 53 2.95 24.77 -1.31
C LEU A 53 1.57 25.33 -1.67
N ALA A 54 1.25 25.38 -2.96
CA ALA A 54 -0.06 25.78 -3.49
C ALA A 54 -1.01 24.60 -3.72
N SER A 55 -0.60 23.37 -3.41
CA SER A 55 -1.51 22.22 -3.48
C SER A 55 -2.65 22.42 -2.46
N PRO A 56 -3.92 22.19 -2.87
CA PRO A 56 -5.10 22.47 -2.03
C PRO A 56 -5.16 21.66 -0.73
#